data_AF-A0A6I9QVV3-F1
#
_entry.id   AF-A0A6I9QVV3-F1
#
_cell.length_a   1.000
_cell.length_b   1.000
_cell.length_c   1.000
_cell.angle_alpha   90.00
_cell.angle_beta   90.00
_cell.angle_gamma   90.00
#
_symmetry.space_group_name_H-M   'P 1'
#
loop_
_entity.id
_entity.type
_entity.pdbx_description
1 polymer ?
#
loop_
_entity_poly.entity_id
_entity_poly.type
_entity_poly.pdbx_seq_one_letter_code
_entity_poly.pdbx_strand_id
1 'polypeptide(L)'
;MSSKQPASGLEQVRKSPDYQRMKAANRDVFEPRTIYFATYADPRESTNWRKCLQLKAEIVYHAITGKLVKTETELEAAKKLLVAIAKECKPPIATEGQKTSAGVAGEDQKEPLPEDYALEVDGVFLVVGYFSELNKITENLDREKAEIVKDIIKVENQLSLKDIKNIVDHVEDAIKKNETAKGELGGRHYKLADDFEGMIRRFCGYYSPFHSAAPADPGKDVLQKENLLHCLHFSLVGSKIDEKGSGGAWQSPSAGQLKRSGVRFEPSPKAAIDVEFSEPTLRMPALVHDFKLETVVGNLLAWEYGLPKEDQRPVTLYFQFMNELVGDLGDVRMMEELGLIKGTWKNLQEVFDLVKRTDERPPYPCVYAALDKEVRKVREYHDKKTKTVEEDRDKKKMRAFFKRHKPAAVLLLSSVAAASVIAAFIYKRKSRKG
;
A
#
# COMPACT_ATOMS: atom_id res chain seq x y z
N MET A 1 -34.36 -17.39 -12.30
CA MET A 1 -33.54 -16.64 -11.32
C MET A 1 -32.14 -16.58 -11.87
N SER A 2 -31.74 -15.43 -12.42
CA SER A 2 -30.41 -15.25 -13.01
C SER A 2 -29.40 -15.08 -11.88
N SER A 3 -28.53 -16.07 -11.68
CA SER A 3 -27.40 -15.96 -10.75
C SER A 3 -26.43 -14.94 -11.32
N LYS A 4 -26.54 -13.67 -10.88
CA LYS A 4 -25.50 -12.67 -11.15
C LYS A 4 -24.20 -13.22 -10.58
N GLN A 5 -23.21 -13.44 -11.44
CA GLN A 5 -21.83 -13.64 -11.00
C GLN A 5 -21.44 -12.48 -10.06
N PRO A 6 -20.72 -12.75 -8.97
CA PRO A 6 -20.25 -11.68 -8.10
C PRO A 6 -19.39 -10.71 -8.93
N ALA A 7 -19.66 -9.41 -8.80
CA ALA A 7 -18.83 -8.37 -9.40
C ALA A 7 -17.37 -8.58 -8.96
N SER A 8 -16.40 -8.36 -9.85
CA SER A 8 -14.98 -8.46 -9.48
C SER A 8 -14.68 -7.54 -8.28
N GLY A 9 -13.70 -7.91 -7.44
CA GLY A 9 -13.34 -7.10 -6.26
C GLY A 9 -13.04 -5.64 -6.64
N LEU A 10 -12.42 -5.43 -7.81
CA LEU A 10 -12.17 -4.09 -8.36
C LEU A 10 -13.43 -3.29 -8.69
N GLU A 11 -14.44 -3.93 -9.28
CA GLU A 11 -15.70 -3.26 -9.60
C GLU A 11 -16.48 -2.89 -8.32
N GLN A 12 -16.41 -3.74 -7.29
CA GLN A 12 -16.96 -3.45 -5.97
C GLN A 12 -16.28 -2.24 -5.34
N VAL A 13 -14.94 -2.19 -5.37
CA VAL A 13 -14.15 -1.05 -4.87
C VAL A 13 -14.56 0.24 -5.56
N ARG A 14 -14.60 0.25 -6.90
CA ARG A 14 -14.96 1.43 -7.70
C ARG A 14 -16.36 1.94 -7.39
N LYS A 15 -17.31 1.04 -7.11
CA LYS A 15 -18.69 1.40 -6.79
C LYS A 15 -18.89 1.71 -5.30
N SER A 16 -17.90 1.45 -4.45
CA SER A 16 -18.05 1.66 -3.01
C SER A 16 -18.20 3.16 -2.67
N PRO A 17 -19.12 3.53 -1.76
CA PRO A 17 -19.27 4.91 -1.31
C PRO A 17 -17.98 5.48 -0.70
N ASP A 18 -17.15 4.62 -0.08
CA ASP A 18 -15.91 5.02 0.58
C ASP A 18 -14.88 5.46 -0.45
N TYR A 19 -14.68 4.66 -1.50
CA TYR A 19 -13.82 5.03 -2.62
C TYR A 19 -14.27 6.32 -3.30
N GLN A 20 -15.58 6.48 -3.56
CA GLN A 20 -16.10 7.69 -4.21
C GLN A 20 -15.85 8.95 -3.37
N ARG A 21 -15.96 8.85 -2.03
CA ARG A 21 -15.60 9.97 -1.13
C ARG A 21 -14.11 10.25 -1.14
N MET A 22 -13.26 9.21 -1.09
CA MET A 22 -11.80 9.35 -1.16
C MET A 22 -11.36 10.01 -2.46
N LYS A 23 -11.92 9.55 -3.60
CA LYS A 23 -11.69 10.11 -4.93
C LYS A 23 -12.12 11.57 -5.03
N ALA A 24 -13.29 11.91 -4.51
CA ALA A 24 -13.79 13.29 -4.53
C ALA A 24 -12.90 14.26 -3.72
N ALA A 25 -12.36 13.80 -2.59
CA ALA A 25 -11.51 14.62 -1.72
C ALA A 25 -10.08 14.80 -2.26
N ASN A 26 -9.50 13.77 -2.89
CA ASN A 26 -8.11 13.79 -3.36
C ASN A 26 -8.00 13.28 -4.81
N ARG A 27 -8.58 14.00 -5.77
CA ARG A 27 -8.62 13.56 -7.18
C ARG A 27 -7.25 13.16 -7.73
N ASP A 28 -6.21 13.90 -7.39
CA ASP A 28 -4.84 13.66 -7.88
C ASP A 28 -4.27 12.27 -7.51
N VAL A 29 -4.74 11.69 -6.40
CA VAL A 29 -4.33 10.37 -5.91
C VAL A 29 -5.05 9.24 -6.65
N PHE A 30 -6.27 9.47 -7.11
CA PHE A 30 -7.17 8.42 -7.59
C PHE A 30 -7.50 8.51 -9.09
N GLU A 31 -7.57 9.71 -9.65
CA GLU A 31 -7.86 9.93 -11.08
C GLU A 31 -6.57 9.88 -11.88
N PRO A 32 -6.46 8.99 -12.89
CA PRO A 32 -5.34 9.01 -13.82
C PRO A 32 -5.26 10.35 -14.55
N ARG A 33 -4.06 10.74 -14.99
CA ARG A 33 -3.82 12.04 -15.64
C ARG A 33 -3.25 11.91 -17.05
N THR A 34 -2.35 10.97 -17.22
CA THR A 34 -1.54 10.79 -18.42
C THR A 34 -1.95 9.53 -19.18
N ILE A 35 -2.12 8.41 -18.46
CA ILE A 35 -2.51 7.12 -19.03
C ILE A 35 -3.88 6.73 -18.49
N TYR A 36 -4.78 6.32 -19.38
CA TYR A 36 -6.08 5.78 -19.02
C TYR A 36 -6.24 4.39 -19.62
N PHE A 37 -6.61 3.40 -18.81
CA PHE A 37 -7.00 2.09 -19.33
C PHE A 37 -8.48 2.07 -19.70
N ALA A 38 -8.78 1.24 -20.69
CA ALA A 38 -10.10 0.99 -21.18
C ALA A 38 -10.89 0.25 -20.13
N THR A 39 -11.94 0.91 -19.66
CA THR A 39 -12.89 0.37 -18.71
C THR A 39 -14.26 0.39 -19.36
N TYR A 40 -14.97 -0.73 -19.34
CA TYR A 40 -16.24 -0.90 -20.06
C TYR A 40 -17.41 -0.09 -19.48
N ALA A 41 -17.19 0.77 -18.49
CA ALA A 41 -18.24 1.31 -17.62
C ALA A 41 -18.70 2.72 -18.00
N ASP A 42 -17.84 3.60 -18.57
CA ASP A 42 -18.22 4.98 -18.87
C ASP A 42 -17.80 5.42 -20.29
N PRO A 43 -18.75 5.84 -21.16
CA PRO A 43 -18.45 6.42 -22.47
C PRO A 43 -17.48 7.62 -22.42
N ARG A 44 -17.40 8.36 -21.32
CA ARG A 44 -16.44 9.47 -21.13
C ARG A 44 -15.00 8.97 -21.03
N GLU A 45 -14.79 7.74 -20.56
CA GLU A 45 -13.48 7.10 -20.46
C GLU A 45 -12.91 6.80 -21.86
N SER A 46 -13.78 6.57 -22.87
CA SER A 46 -13.34 6.36 -24.26
C SER A 46 -12.56 7.56 -24.84
N THR A 47 -12.96 8.79 -24.50
CA THR A 47 -12.29 10.00 -25.00
C THR A 47 -10.92 10.19 -24.33
N ASN A 48 -10.83 9.93 -23.02
CA ASN A 48 -9.57 10.01 -22.30
C ASN A 48 -8.60 8.91 -22.73
N TRP A 49 -9.11 7.70 -22.95
CA TRP A 49 -8.34 6.59 -23.51
C TRP A 49 -7.78 6.92 -24.89
N ARG A 50 -8.59 7.46 -25.81
CA ARG A 50 -8.13 7.86 -27.16
C ARG A 50 -6.99 8.88 -27.11
N LYS A 51 -7.06 9.85 -26.18
CA LYS A 51 -6.02 10.87 -26.00
C LYS A 51 -4.66 10.29 -25.61
N CYS A 52 -4.64 9.18 -24.86
CA CYS A 52 -3.39 8.54 -24.43
C CYS A 52 -2.89 7.46 -25.41
N LEU A 53 -3.63 7.14 -26.49
CA LEU A 53 -3.24 6.14 -27.48
C LEU A 53 -1.89 6.48 -28.15
N GLN A 54 -1.68 7.77 -28.45
CA GLN A 54 -0.41 8.25 -29.00
C GLN A 54 0.77 7.91 -28.07
N LEU A 55 0.66 8.29 -26.80
CA LEU A 55 1.72 8.06 -25.82
C LEU A 55 2.01 6.56 -25.64
N LYS A 56 0.96 5.72 -25.59
CA LYS A 56 1.10 4.26 -25.54
C LYS A 56 1.85 3.72 -26.77
N ALA A 57 1.48 4.19 -27.96
CA ALA A 57 2.10 3.78 -29.21
C ALA A 57 3.58 4.18 -29.27
N GLU A 58 3.92 5.40 -28.87
CA GLU A 58 5.30 5.89 -28.83
C GLU A 58 6.16 5.06 -27.88
N ILE A 59 5.66 4.79 -26.67
CA ILE A 59 6.39 4.01 -25.65
C ILE A 59 6.60 2.57 -26.13
N VAL A 60 5.57 1.92 -26.66
CA VAL A 60 5.67 0.55 -27.19
C VAL A 60 6.60 0.49 -28.40
N TYR A 61 6.49 1.45 -29.32
CA TYR A 61 7.36 1.53 -30.48
C TYR A 61 8.83 1.70 -30.07
N HIS A 62 9.11 2.58 -29.10
CA HIS A 62 10.45 2.74 -28.55
C HIS A 62 10.95 1.46 -27.87
N ALA A 63 10.12 0.78 -27.07
CA ALA A 63 10.50 -0.46 -26.40
C ALA A 63 10.85 -1.60 -27.39
N ILE A 64 10.15 -1.67 -28.53
CA ILE A 64 10.40 -2.67 -29.57
C ILE A 64 11.62 -2.29 -30.42
N THR A 65 11.69 -1.05 -30.90
CA THR A 65 12.64 -0.64 -31.95
C THR A 65 13.91 0.03 -31.40
N GLY A 66 13.86 0.54 -30.18
CA GLY A 66 14.88 1.42 -29.59
C GLY A 66 14.90 2.84 -30.19
N LYS A 67 13.91 3.21 -31.00
CA LYS A 67 13.82 4.51 -31.68
C LYS A 67 12.75 5.39 -31.05
N LEU A 68 13.06 6.67 -30.87
CA LEU A 68 12.07 7.68 -30.51
C LEU A 68 11.29 8.12 -31.75
N VAL A 69 9.97 8.24 -31.62
CA VAL A 69 9.09 8.79 -32.65
C VAL A 69 9.33 10.29 -32.75
N LYS A 70 9.62 10.81 -33.95
CA LYS A 70 9.93 12.23 -34.18
C LYS A 70 9.01 12.89 -35.21
N THR A 71 8.39 12.09 -36.06
CA THR A 71 7.54 12.56 -37.16
C THR A 71 6.13 12.00 -37.05
N GLU A 72 5.15 12.72 -37.63
CA GLU A 72 3.76 12.26 -37.67
C GLU A 72 3.63 10.91 -38.41
N THR A 73 4.44 10.69 -39.44
CA THR A 73 4.47 9.41 -40.18
C THR A 73 4.94 8.25 -39.32
N GLU A 74 5.99 8.46 -38.51
CA GLU A 74 6.45 7.46 -37.54
C GLU A 74 5.40 7.21 -36.45
N LEU A 75 4.69 8.26 -36.02
CA LEU A 75 3.61 8.13 -35.04
C LEU A 75 2.46 7.27 -35.57
N GLU A 76 2.04 7.50 -36.80
CA GLU A 76 1.00 6.67 -37.44
C GLU A 76 1.48 5.23 -37.64
N ALA A 77 2.76 5.01 -37.97
CA ALA A 77 3.35 3.68 -38.00
C ALA A 77 3.36 3.01 -36.62
N ALA A 78 3.68 3.76 -35.55
CA ALA A 78 3.66 3.28 -34.18
C ALA A 78 2.24 2.89 -33.72
N LYS A 79 1.22 3.72 -34.01
CA LYS A 79 -0.18 3.41 -33.71
C LYS A 79 -0.63 2.14 -34.45
N LYS A 80 -0.32 2.02 -35.74
CA LYS A 80 -0.64 0.83 -36.55
C LYS A 80 0.05 -0.42 -36.00
N LEU A 81 1.33 -0.30 -35.60
CA LEU A 81 2.06 -1.40 -34.99
C LEU A 81 1.41 -1.86 -33.68
N LEU A 82 1.09 -0.93 -32.77
CA LEU A 82 0.46 -1.22 -31.50
C LEU A 82 -0.88 -1.96 -31.69
N VAL A 83 -1.75 -1.43 -32.55
CA VAL A 83 -3.06 -2.05 -32.82
C VAL A 83 -2.90 -3.42 -33.49
N ALA A 84 -1.95 -3.58 -34.41
CA ALA A 84 -1.70 -4.87 -35.05
C ALA A 84 -1.22 -5.93 -34.06
N ILE A 85 -0.32 -5.57 -33.13
CA ILE A 85 0.11 -6.48 -32.05
C ILE A 85 -1.07 -6.83 -31.14
N ALA A 86 -1.86 -5.83 -30.73
CA ALA A 86 -3.03 -6.03 -29.87
C ALA A 86 -4.06 -6.98 -30.52
N LYS A 87 -4.31 -6.82 -31.82
CA LYS A 87 -5.20 -7.70 -32.60
C LYS A 87 -4.74 -9.16 -32.58
N GLU A 88 -3.43 -9.40 -32.76
CA GLU A 88 -2.85 -10.75 -32.74
C GLU A 88 -2.84 -11.37 -31.33
N CYS A 89 -2.84 -10.55 -30.28
CA CYS A 89 -2.90 -11.02 -28.89
C CYS A 89 -4.34 -11.32 -28.42
N LYS A 90 -5.37 -10.92 -29.18
CA LYS A 90 -6.76 -11.19 -28.83
C LYS A 90 -7.02 -12.69 -28.95
N PRO A 91 -7.49 -13.37 -27.88
CA PRO A 91 -7.76 -14.80 -27.96
C PRO A 91 -8.83 -15.05 -29.02
N PRO A 92 -8.70 -16.11 -29.84
CA PRO A 92 -9.76 -16.50 -30.75
C PRO A 92 -11.02 -16.76 -29.92
N ILE A 93 -12.12 -16.09 -30.26
CA ILE A 93 -13.42 -16.34 -29.62
C ILE A 93 -13.69 -17.83 -29.80
N ALA A 94 -13.71 -18.57 -28.70
CA ALA A 94 -14.13 -19.97 -28.72
C ALA A 94 -15.60 -19.99 -29.15
N THR A 95 -15.84 -20.25 -30.43
CA THR A 95 -17.16 -20.58 -30.96
C THR A 95 -17.53 -21.98 -30.47
N GLU A 96 -17.84 -22.10 -29.18
CA GLU A 96 -18.57 -23.24 -28.68
C GLU A 96 -20.01 -23.16 -29.20
N GLY A 97 -20.29 -23.90 -30.29
CA GLY A 97 -21.60 -24.51 -30.48
C GLY A 97 -22.65 -23.78 -31.32
N GLN A 98 -22.29 -22.92 -32.29
CA GLN A 98 -23.23 -22.55 -33.34
C GLN A 98 -22.88 -23.23 -34.67
N LYS A 99 -23.62 -24.31 -34.94
CA LYS A 99 -23.71 -24.95 -36.26
C LYS A 99 -24.01 -23.89 -37.31
N THR A 100 -23.18 -23.92 -38.34
CA THR A 100 -23.32 -23.27 -39.64
C THR A 100 -24.75 -23.24 -40.17
N SER A 101 -25.29 -22.05 -40.40
CA SER A 101 -26.20 -21.81 -41.52
C SER A 101 -25.52 -20.83 -42.48
N ALA A 102 -25.31 -21.29 -43.70
CA ALA A 102 -24.70 -20.55 -44.81
C ALA A 102 -25.60 -19.40 -45.32
N GLY A 103 -24.96 -18.35 -45.83
CA GLY A 103 -25.55 -17.20 -46.54
C GLY A 103 -25.58 -15.97 -45.62
N VAL A 104 -24.87 -14.88 -45.86
CA VAL A 104 -24.89 -14.00 -47.03
C VAL A 104 -23.54 -13.28 -47.13
N ALA A 105 -22.98 -13.22 -48.33
CA ALA A 105 -21.81 -12.44 -48.66
C ALA A 105 -22.21 -10.97 -48.86
N GLY A 106 -21.48 -10.05 -48.25
CA GLY A 106 -21.60 -8.62 -48.51
C GLY A 106 -21.83 -7.78 -47.26
N GLU A 107 -20.88 -7.79 -46.32
CA GLU A 107 -20.70 -6.64 -45.43
C GLU A 107 -19.29 -6.10 -45.66
N ASP A 108 -19.21 -4.83 -46.06
CA ASP A 108 -17.99 -4.05 -46.13
C ASP A 108 -17.18 -4.27 -44.83
N GLN A 109 -16.02 -4.91 -44.95
CA GLN A 109 -15.08 -5.03 -43.83
C GLN A 109 -14.51 -3.65 -43.53
N LYS A 110 -15.25 -2.87 -42.75
CA LYS A 110 -14.77 -1.63 -42.16
C LYS A 110 -13.51 -1.97 -41.35
N GLU A 111 -12.42 -1.26 -41.60
CA GLU A 111 -11.19 -1.43 -40.80
C GLU A 111 -11.55 -1.35 -39.31
N PRO A 112 -11.19 -2.36 -38.51
CA PRO A 112 -11.60 -2.41 -37.11
C PRO A 112 -10.95 -1.25 -36.37
N LEU A 113 -11.76 -0.59 -35.53
CA LEU A 113 -11.31 0.60 -34.83
C LEU A 113 -10.36 0.20 -33.69
N PRO A 114 -9.42 1.07 -33.29
CA PRO A 114 -8.56 0.82 -32.13
C PRO A 114 -9.32 0.46 -30.85
N GLU A 115 -10.57 0.93 -30.73
CA GLU A 115 -11.48 0.63 -29.62
C GLU A 115 -11.91 -0.84 -29.54
N ASP A 116 -11.93 -1.55 -30.67
CA ASP A 116 -12.31 -2.98 -30.72
C ASP A 116 -11.26 -3.87 -30.03
N TYR A 117 -10.09 -3.30 -29.75
CA TYR A 117 -8.92 -3.93 -29.14
C TYR A 117 -8.38 -3.13 -27.94
N ALA A 118 -9.21 -2.28 -27.31
CA ALA A 118 -8.73 -1.32 -26.33
C ALA A 118 -8.05 -1.98 -25.12
N LEU A 119 -8.58 -3.11 -24.63
CA LEU A 119 -7.96 -3.89 -23.55
C LEU A 119 -6.62 -4.48 -23.96
N GLU A 120 -6.54 -5.06 -25.16
CA GLU A 120 -5.32 -5.66 -25.65
C GLU A 120 -4.25 -4.60 -25.91
N VAL A 121 -4.65 -3.42 -26.40
CA VAL A 121 -3.76 -2.25 -26.53
C VAL A 121 -3.17 -1.85 -25.18
N ASP A 122 -3.99 -1.81 -24.13
CA ASP A 122 -3.54 -1.45 -22.79
C ASP A 122 -2.63 -2.51 -22.18
N GLY A 123 -2.97 -3.78 -22.38
CA GLY A 123 -2.14 -4.90 -21.95
C GLY A 123 -0.79 -4.92 -22.68
N VAL A 124 -0.75 -4.68 -23.99
CA VAL A 124 0.50 -4.55 -24.75
C VAL A 124 1.31 -3.36 -24.25
N PHE A 125 0.69 -2.20 -24.03
CA PHE A 125 1.37 -1.06 -23.42
C PHE A 125 1.96 -1.40 -22.05
N LEU A 126 1.22 -2.07 -21.18
CA LEU A 126 1.68 -2.43 -19.85
C LEU A 126 2.85 -3.43 -19.89
N VAL A 127 2.75 -4.47 -20.72
CA VAL A 127 3.76 -5.55 -20.82
C VAL A 127 4.99 -5.12 -21.60
N VAL A 128 4.81 -4.60 -22.81
CA VAL A 128 5.90 -4.26 -23.73
C VAL A 128 6.44 -2.88 -23.46
N GLY A 129 5.58 -1.91 -23.14
CA GLY A 129 5.99 -0.53 -22.91
C GLY A 129 6.47 -0.28 -21.48
N TYR A 130 5.60 -0.50 -20.50
CA TYR A 130 5.86 -0.12 -19.12
C TYR A 130 6.80 -1.11 -18.41
N PHE A 131 6.51 -2.41 -18.42
CA PHE A 131 7.32 -3.39 -17.68
C PHE A 131 8.73 -3.59 -18.22
N SER A 132 8.92 -3.48 -19.53
CA SER A 132 10.26 -3.59 -20.14
C SER A 132 11.17 -2.41 -19.76
N GLU A 133 10.59 -1.24 -19.55
CA GLU A 133 11.30 0.00 -19.24
C GLU A 133 11.28 0.34 -17.75
N LEU A 134 10.58 -0.42 -16.90
CA LEU A 134 10.37 -0.10 -15.48
C LEU A 134 11.68 0.23 -14.76
N ASN A 135 12.74 -0.57 -14.96
CA ASN A 135 14.04 -0.32 -14.34
C ASN A 135 14.72 0.95 -14.87
N LYS A 136 14.63 1.22 -16.18
CA LYS A 136 15.20 2.43 -16.80
C LYS A 136 14.46 3.69 -16.38
N ILE A 137 13.14 3.58 -16.19
CA ILE A 137 12.29 4.65 -15.64
C ILE A 137 12.78 5.05 -14.24
N THR A 138 13.31 4.11 -13.44
CA THR A 138 13.81 4.42 -12.09
C THR A 138 15.10 5.24 -12.07
N GLU A 139 15.94 5.15 -13.11
CA GLU A 139 17.26 5.78 -13.15
C GLU A 139 17.22 7.23 -13.64
N ASN A 140 16.30 7.57 -14.56
CA ASN A 140 16.16 8.91 -15.16
C ASN A 140 14.68 9.30 -15.26
N LEU A 141 14.09 9.57 -14.10
CA LEU A 141 12.69 9.92 -13.96
C LEU A 141 12.46 11.41 -14.21
N ASP A 142 11.88 11.73 -15.37
CA ASP A 142 11.30 13.04 -15.63
C ASP A 142 9.86 13.13 -15.07
N ARG A 143 9.27 14.33 -15.13
CA ARG A 143 7.93 14.59 -14.61
C ARG A 143 6.85 13.75 -15.29
N GLU A 144 6.96 13.50 -16.59
CA GLU A 144 5.95 12.76 -17.35
C GLU A 144 5.98 11.27 -16.99
N LYS A 145 7.18 10.67 -16.95
CA LYS A 145 7.38 9.29 -16.49
C LYS A 145 6.93 9.09 -15.04
N ALA A 146 7.16 10.08 -14.17
CA ALA A 146 6.67 10.05 -12.79
C ALA A 146 5.15 9.97 -12.71
N GLU A 147 4.42 10.71 -13.57
CA GLU A 147 2.96 10.64 -13.61
C GLU A 147 2.46 9.33 -14.23
N ILE A 148 3.14 8.78 -15.25
CA ILE A 148 2.83 7.43 -15.78
C ILE A 148 2.95 6.40 -14.65
N VAL A 149 4.04 6.42 -13.89
CA VAL A 149 4.23 5.52 -12.74
C VAL A 149 3.10 5.66 -11.72
N LYS A 150 2.68 6.88 -11.38
CA LYS A 150 1.54 7.06 -10.47
C LYS A 150 0.24 6.53 -11.06
N ASP A 151 0.03 6.68 -12.36
CA ASP A 151 -1.21 6.28 -13.03
C ASP A 151 -1.40 4.76 -13.07
N ILE A 152 -0.33 3.97 -13.20
CA ILE A 152 -0.44 2.49 -13.29
C ILE A 152 -0.99 1.86 -12.01
N ILE A 153 -0.71 2.40 -10.82
CA ILE A 153 -1.17 1.81 -9.54
C ILE A 153 -2.61 2.21 -9.17
N LYS A 154 -3.20 3.16 -9.89
CA LYS A 154 -4.55 3.68 -9.56
C LYS A 154 -5.62 2.61 -9.77
N VAL A 155 -6.62 2.59 -8.90
CA VAL A 155 -7.78 1.67 -8.97
C VAL A 155 -8.48 1.74 -10.34
N GLU A 156 -8.53 2.91 -10.98
CA GLU A 156 -9.14 3.08 -12.31
C GLU A 156 -8.31 2.45 -13.44
N ASN A 157 -7.01 2.27 -13.25
CA ASN A 157 -6.07 1.77 -14.25
C ASN A 157 -5.57 0.35 -13.94
N GLN A 158 -6.45 -0.53 -13.48
CA GLN A 158 -6.12 -1.93 -13.25
C GLN A 158 -6.68 -2.82 -14.37
N LEU A 159 -5.82 -3.65 -14.97
CA LEU A 159 -6.20 -4.75 -15.86
C LEU A 159 -6.28 -6.05 -15.06
N SER A 160 -7.07 -7.02 -15.53
CA SER A 160 -7.09 -8.33 -14.90
C SER A 160 -5.77 -9.07 -15.16
N LEU A 161 -5.31 -9.88 -14.20
CA LEU A 161 -4.11 -10.70 -14.39
C LEU A 161 -4.28 -11.69 -15.55
N LYS A 162 -5.52 -12.14 -15.81
CA LYS A 162 -5.82 -13.03 -16.94
C LYS A 162 -5.52 -12.34 -18.26
N ASP A 163 -5.93 -11.08 -18.42
CA ASP A 163 -5.69 -10.30 -19.63
C ASP A 163 -4.20 -10.01 -19.80
N ILE A 164 -3.51 -9.61 -18.72
CA ILE A 164 -2.06 -9.39 -18.74
C ILE A 164 -1.32 -10.67 -19.12
N LYS A 165 -1.67 -11.80 -18.50
CA LYS A 165 -1.06 -13.10 -18.81
C LYS A 165 -1.28 -13.47 -20.27
N ASN A 166 -2.48 -13.27 -20.79
CA ASN A 166 -2.79 -13.54 -22.18
C ASN A 166 -1.91 -12.71 -23.13
N ILE A 167 -1.64 -11.44 -22.82
CA ILE A 167 -0.67 -10.65 -23.60
C ILE A 167 0.73 -11.24 -23.50
N VAL A 168 1.22 -11.55 -22.28
CA VAL A 168 2.56 -12.13 -22.10
C VAL A 168 2.74 -13.42 -22.92
N ASP A 169 1.72 -14.27 -22.96
CA ASP A 169 1.77 -15.55 -23.67
C ASP A 169 1.85 -15.39 -25.21
N HIS A 170 1.37 -14.28 -25.79
CA HIS A 170 1.22 -14.11 -27.25
C HIS A 170 2.06 -12.98 -27.86
N VAL A 171 2.53 -12.02 -27.06
CA VAL A 171 3.05 -10.75 -27.60
C VAL A 171 4.36 -10.91 -28.37
N GLU A 172 5.26 -11.82 -27.96
CA GLU A 172 6.49 -12.07 -28.71
C GLU A 172 6.22 -12.64 -30.10
N ASP A 173 5.28 -13.59 -30.20
CA ASP A 173 4.85 -14.16 -31.48
C ASP A 173 4.10 -13.15 -32.35
N ALA A 174 3.26 -12.30 -31.74
CA ALA A 174 2.58 -11.21 -32.42
C ALA A 174 3.59 -10.22 -33.04
N ILE A 175 4.60 -9.80 -32.27
CA ILE A 175 5.69 -8.93 -32.76
C ILE A 175 6.48 -9.63 -33.86
N LYS A 176 6.78 -10.93 -33.70
CA LYS A 176 7.52 -11.71 -34.70
C LYS A 176 6.76 -11.86 -36.02
N LYS A 177 5.43 -11.91 -36.01
CA LYS A 177 4.62 -12.00 -37.24
C LYS A 177 4.53 -10.68 -37.99
N ASN A 178 4.56 -9.56 -37.27
CA ASN A 178 4.33 -8.22 -37.82
C ASN A 178 5.48 -7.74 -38.74
N GLU A 179 5.17 -7.36 -39.98
CA GLU A 179 6.17 -6.94 -40.98
C GLU A 179 6.84 -5.59 -40.65
N THR A 180 6.09 -4.64 -40.10
CA THR A 180 6.62 -3.34 -39.65
C THR A 180 7.65 -3.55 -38.55
N ALA A 181 7.34 -4.41 -37.56
CA ALA A 181 8.30 -4.76 -36.51
C ALA A 181 9.55 -5.44 -37.08
N LYS A 182 9.40 -6.39 -38.03
CA LYS A 182 10.55 -7.05 -38.68
C LYS A 182 11.47 -6.08 -39.40
N GLY A 183 10.89 -5.13 -40.14
CA GLY A 183 11.63 -4.10 -40.86
C GLY A 183 12.45 -3.23 -39.91
N GLU A 184 11.84 -2.77 -38.82
CA GLU A 184 12.48 -1.89 -37.83
C GLU A 184 13.53 -2.61 -36.97
N LEU A 185 13.30 -3.88 -36.64
CA LEU A 185 14.22 -4.69 -35.83
C LEU A 185 15.50 -5.07 -36.60
N GLY A 186 15.50 -4.97 -37.94
CA GLY A 186 16.66 -5.29 -38.77
C GLY A 186 17.11 -6.75 -38.61
N GLY A 187 16.16 -7.67 -38.43
CA GLY A 187 16.42 -9.10 -38.20
C GLY A 187 16.68 -9.50 -36.74
N ARG A 188 16.65 -8.56 -35.78
CA ARG A 188 16.68 -8.89 -34.35
C ARG A 188 15.34 -9.47 -33.89
N HIS A 189 15.38 -10.38 -32.92
CA HIS A 189 14.18 -10.90 -32.26
C HIS A 189 13.90 -10.09 -31.00
N TYR A 190 12.69 -9.53 -30.90
CA TYR A 190 12.20 -8.95 -29.66
C TYR A 190 11.99 -10.07 -28.63
N LYS A 191 12.42 -9.82 -27.39
CA LYS A 191 12.24 -10.75 -26.27
C LYS A 191 11.92 -9.96 -25.00
N LEU A 192 10.91 -10.39 -24.27
CA LEU A 192 10.57 -9.86 -22.97
C LEU A 192 11.71 -10.12 -21.98
N ALA A 193 11.95 -9.14 -21.11
CA ALA A 193 13.03 -9.22 -20.13
C ALA A 193 12.78 -10.33 -19.08
N ASP A 194 11.51 -10.51 -18.69
CA ASP A 194 11.09 -11.47 -17.66
C ASP A 194 9.91 -12.31 -18.16
N ASP A 195 9.70 -13.44 -17.49
CA ASP A 195 8.42 -14.15 -17.54
C ASP A 195 7.32 -13.40 -16.76
N PHE A 196 6.09 -13.92 -16.83
CA PHE A 196 4.95 -13.31 -16.17
C PHE A 196 5.17 -13.14 -14.65
N GLU A 197 5.71 -14.17 -13.98
CA GLU A 197 5.95 -14.12 -12.54
C GLU A 197 7.01 -13.08 -12.17
N GLY A 198 8.12 -13.02 -12.92
CA GLY A 198 9.16 -12.01 -12.76
C GLY A 198 8.61 -10.59 -12.89
N MET A 199 7.73 -10.33 -13.88
CA MET A 199 7.07 -9.03 -14.01
C MET A 199 6.24 -8.66 -12.78
N ILE A 200 5.44 -9.58 -12.25
CA ILE A 200 4.62 -9.34 -11.05
C ILE A 200 5.52 -9.07 -9.83
N ARG A 201 6.62 -9.83 -9.66
CA ARG A 201 7.58 -9.60 -8.57
C ARG A 201 8.24 -8.23 -8.67
N ARG A 202 8.68 -7.82 -9.87
CA ARG A 202 9.23 -6.49 -10.11
C ARG A 202 8.22 -5.39 -9.82
N PHE A 203 6.97 -5.57 -10.25
CA PHE A 203 5.90 -4.63 -9.95
C PHE A 203 5.72 -4.45 -8.43
N CYS A 204 5.54 -5.55 -7.70
CA CYS A 204 5.31 -5.51 -6.26
C CYS A 204 6.52 -4.93 -5.51
N GLY A 205 7.74 -5.30 -5.91
CA GLY A 205 8.97 -4.75 -5.33
C GLY A 205 9.12 -3.25 -5.58
N TYR A 206 8.84 -2.78 -6.80
CA TYR A 206 8.95 -1.37 -7.13
C TYR A 206 7.90 -0.51 -6.42
N TYR A 207 6.65 -0.98 -6.39
CA TYR A 207 5.52 -0.26 -5.79
C TYR A 207 5.36 -0.49 -4.28
N SER A 208 6.19 -1.33 -3.66
CA SER A 208 6.11 -1.51 -2.20
C SER A 208 6.35 -0.18 -1.49
N PRO A 209 5.48 0.21 -0.53
CA PRO A 209 5.72 1.38 0.32
C PRO A 209 6.83 1.10 1.34
N PHE A 210 7.37 -0.12 1.40
CA PHE A 210 8.34 -0.53 2.41
C PHE A 210 9.70 -0.85 1.79
N HIS A 211 10.75 -0.42 2.48
CA HIS A 211 12.11 -0.76 2.14
C HIS A 211 12.37 -2.20 2.56
N SER A 212 13.04 -2.94 1.68
CA SER A 212 13.52 -4.28 1.98
C SER A 212 14.93 -4.46 1.45
N ALA A 213 15.74 -5.15 2.23
CA ALA A 213 17.07 -5.60 1.80
C ALA A 213 16.98 -6.79 0.84
N ALA A 214 15.86 -7.52 0.87
CA ALA A 214 15.57 -8.64 -0.02
C ALA A 214 14.50 -8.25 -1.07
N PRO A 215 14.54 -8.83 -2.29
CA PRO A 215 13.43 -8.69 -3.23
C PRO A 215 12.13 -9.15 -2.57
N ALA A 216 11.03 -8.43 -2.79
CA ALA A 216 9.73 -8.90 -2.36
C ALA A 216 9.44 -10.24 -3.03
N ASP A 217 9.22 -11.29 -2.22
CA ASP A 217 8.68 -12.56 -2.70
C ASP A 217 7.19 -12.60 -2.39
N PRO A 218 6.33 -12.25 -3.36
CA PRO A 218 4.89 -12.23 -3.16
C PRO A 218 4.29 -13.66 -3.02
N GLY A 219 5.10 -14.71 -3.15
CA GLY A 219 4.68 -16.10 -3.08
C GLY A 219 3.96 -16.57 -4.35
N LYS A 220 3.80 -17.90 -4.50
CA LYS A 220 3.18 -18.50 -5.69
C LYS A 220 1.69 -18.16 -5.84
N ASP A 221 1.02 -17.86 -4.74
CA ASP A 221 -0.41 -17.55 -4.71
C ASP A 221 -0.73 -16.15 -5.25
N VAL A 222 0.29 -15.31 -5.49
CA VAL A 222 0.11 -13.99 -6.09
C VAL A 222 -0.51 -14.05 -7.49
N LEU A 223 -0.29 -15.16 -8.20
CA LEU A 223 -0.79 -15.36 -9.57
C LEU A 223 -2.29 -15.71 -9.60
N GLN A 224 -2.88 -16.01 -8.44
CA GLN A 224 -4.31 -16.28 -8.30
C GLN A 224 -5.12 -14.99 -8.04
N LYS A 225 -4.46 -13.83 -7.96
CA LYS A 225 -5.11 -12.56 -7.65
C LYS A 225 -5.74 -11.93 -8.89
N GLU A 226 -6.64 -10.99 -8.67
CA GLU A 226 -7.45 -10.43 -9.75
C GLU A 226 -6.66 -9.46 -10.64
N ASN A 227 -5.80 -8.64 -10.06
CA ASN A 227 -5.10 -7.54 -10.72
C ASN A 227 -3.80 -7.19 -9.98
N LEU A 228 -3.01 -6.28 -10.56
CA LEU A 228 -1.70 -5.86 -10.02
C LEU A 228 -1.78 -5.20 -8.64
N LEU A 229 -2.79 -4.36 -8.39
CA LEU A 229 -3.01 -3.74 -7.07
C LEU A 229 -3.30 -4.82 -6.00
N HIS A 230 -4.08 -5.84 -6.34
CA HIS A 230 -4.33 -6.98 -5.46
C HIS A 230 -3.05 -7.82 -5.24
N CYS A 231 -2.21 -8.00 -6.27
CA CYS A 231 -0.89 -8.63 -6.10
C CYS A 231 -0.01 -7.83 -5.12
N LEU A 232 0.04 -6.50 -5.26
CA LEU A 232 0.80 -5.64 -4.36
C LEU A 232 0.28 -5.77 -2.94
N HIS A 233 -1.04 -5.63 -2.73
CA HIS A 233 -1.66 -5.80 -1.41
C HIS A 233 -1.28 -7.14 -0.78
N PHE A 234 -1.43 -8.24 -1.52
CA PHE A 234 -1.08 -9.58 -1.06
C PHE A 234 0.41 -9.71 -0.72
N SER A 235 1.29 -9.09 -1.50
CA SER A 235 2.75 -9.12 -1.25
C SER A 235 3.15 -8.47 0.08
N LEU A 236 2.37 -7.50 0.57
CA LEU A 236 2.64 -6.80 1.82
C LEU A 236 2.13 -7.57 3.04
N VAL A 237 1.04 -8.34 2.89
CA VAL A 237 0.34 -9.00 4.00
C VAL A 237 0.74 -10.47 4.14
N GLY A 238 1.02 -11.14 3.01
CA GLY A 238 1.24 -12.58 2.95
C GLY A 238 -0.02 -13.39 3.33
N SER A 239 0.18 -14.64 3.75
CA SER A 239 -0.90 -15.59 4.07
C SER A 239 -1.42 -15.50 5.51
N LYS A 240 -1.08 -14.46 6.27
CA LYS A 240 -1.32 -14.40 7.74
C LYS A 240 -2.72 -13.91 8.15
N ILE A 241 -3.73 -14.03 7.28
CA ILE A 241 -5.07 -13.43 7.48
C ILE A 241 -5.99 -14.31 8.37
N ASP A 242 -5.49 -15.40 8.97
CA ASP A 242 -6.35 -16.42 9.59
C ASP A 242 -6.80 -16.13 11.04
N GLU A 243 -6.32 -15.06 11.69
CA GLU A 243 -6.67 -14.76 13.08
C GLU A 243 -7.76 -13.67 13.19
N LYS A 244 -8.90 -13.97 13.84
CA LYS A 244 -9.95 -12.96 14.11
C LYS A 244 -9.45 -11.93 15.14
N GLY A 245 -9.36 -10.67 14.74
CA GLY A 245 -8.91 -9.56 15.59
C GLY A 245 -10.06 -8.89 16.33
N SER A 246 -9.73 -8.01 17.28
CA SER A 246 -10.71 -7.38 18.18
C SER A 246 -11.24 -6.03 17.71
N GLY A 247 -10.74 -5.49 16.59
CA GLY A 247 -11.23 -4.24 16.00
C GLY A 247 -11.20 -3.05 16.96
N GLY A 248 -10.34 -3.09 17.97
CA GLY A 248 -10.29 -2.13 19.07
C GLY A 248 -9.61 -0.82 18.66
N ALA A 249 -9.97 0.28 19.33
CA ALA A 249 -9.51 1.62 18.99
C ALA A 249 -8.24 1.77 19.77
N TRP A 250 -7.16 2.00 19.06
CA TRP A 250 -5.89 2.16 19.72
C TRP A 250 -5.74 3.62 20.15
N GLN A 251 -5.09 3.76 21.29
CA GLN A 251 -4.45 4.99 21.71
C GLN A 251 -3.05 4.56 22.10
N SER A 252 -2.23 4.27 21.08
CA SER A 252 -0.84 3.89 21.29
C SER A 252 -0.03 5.12 21.69
N PRO A 253 0.96 4.99 22.58
CA PRO A 253 1.90 6.07 22.85
C PRO A 253 2.70 6.42 21.59
N SER A 254 3.09 7.69 21.45
CA SER A 254 3.94 8.13 20.34
C SER A 254 5.32 7.48 20.39
N ALA A 255 6.03 7.48 19.27
CA ALA A 255 7.34 6.85 19.14
C ALA A 255 8.34 7.40 20.18
N GLY A 256 8.32 8.72 20.43
CA GLY A 256 9.09 9.38 21.48
C GLY A 256 8.69 8.97 22.90
N GLN A 257 7.39 8.74 23.17
CA GLN A 257 6.92 8.21 24.45
C GLN A 257 7.42 6.78 24.67
N LEU A 258 7.28 5.92 23.66
CA LEU A 258 7.79 4.54 23.69
C LEU A 258 9.30 4.49 23.92
N LYS A 259 10.07 5.34 23.21
CA LYS A 259 11.52 5.46 23.40
C LYS A 259 11.89 5.87 24.83
N ARG A 260 11.15 6.81 25.44
CA ARG A 260 11.35 7.22 26.85
C ARG A 260 11.06 6.08 27.83
N SER A 261 10.12 5.21 27.51
CA SER A 261 9.82 3.98 28.28
C SER A 261 10.82 2.84 28.00
N GLY A 262 11.84 3.07 27.19
CA GLY A 262 12.93 2.13 26.90
C GLY A 262 12.65 1.17 25.75
N VAL A 263 11.63 1.42 24.92
CA VAL A 263 11.41 0.67 23.68
C VAL A 263 12.51 1.04 22.68
N ARG A 264 13.09 0.02 22.04
CA ARG A 264 14.07 0.19 20.95
C ARG A 264 13.40 -0.11 19.62
N PHE A 265 13.50 0.79 18.66
CA PHE A 265 12.97 0.54 17.33
C PHE A 265 14.05 -0.02 16.41
N GLU A 266 13.68 -1.00 15.59
CA GLU A 266 14.56 -1.58 14.58
C GLU A 266 13.78 -1.77 13.26
N PRO A 267 14.35 -1.41 12.10
CA PRO A 267 13.71 -1.67 10.82
C PRO A 267 13.65 -3.18 10.54
N SER A 268 12.52 -3.65 10.05
CA SER A 268 12.36 -5.01 9.55
C SER A 268 13.14 -5.17 8.23
N PRO A 269 13.82 -6.31 8.02
CA PRO A 269 14.50 -6.58 6.75
C PRO A 269 13.51 -6.95 5.62
N LYS A 270 12.24 -7.21 5.94
CA LYS A 270 11.19 -7.65 5.00
C LYS A 270 10.36 -6.46 4.52
N ALA A 271 10.01 -6.45 3.23
CA ALA A 271 9.02 -5.51 2.65
C ALA A 271 7.58 -5.95 2.95
N ALA A 272 7.30 -6.35 4.18
CA ALA A 272 5.99 -6.83 4.62
C ALA A 272 5.51 -6.01 5.82
N ILE A 273 4.20 -6.00 6.04
CA ILE A 273 3.55 -5.16 7.04
C ILE A 273 3.72 -5.66 8.49
N ASP A 274 4.50 -6.72 8.65
CA ASP A 274 4.78 -7.39 9.90
C ASP A 274 5.45 -6.44 10.91
N VAL A 275 4.73 -6.20 12.01
CA VAL A 275 5.28 -5.59 13.22
C VAL A 275 5.50 -6.70 14.23
N GLU A 276 6.62 -6.69 14.93
CA GLU A 276 6.96 -7.70 15.93
C GLU A 276 7.56 -7.02 17.17
N PHE A 277 6.98 -7.27 18.34
CA PHE A 277 7.53 -6.79 19.60
C PHE A 277 8.17 -7.93 20.39
N SER A 278 9.50 -7.84 20.52
CA SER A 278 10.34 -8.71 21.34
C SER A 278 11.01 -7.86 22.40
N GLU A 279 10.37 -7.75 23.58
CA GLU A 279 10.74 -6.81 24.65
C GLU A 279 12.28 -6.71 24.84
N PRO A 280 12.87 -5.49 24.82
CA PRO A 280 12.24 -4.18 24.63
C PRO A 280 12.25 -3.68 23.17
N THR A 281 12.53 -4.54 22.20
CA THR A 281 12.70 -4.16 20.79
C THR A 281 11.38 -4.29 20.01
N LEU A 282 10.97 -3.22 19.33
CA LEU A 282 9.89 -3.16 18.34
C LEU A 282 10.47 -3.16 16.93
N ARG A 283 10.26 -4.25 16.20
CA ARG A 283 10.61 -4.37 14.78
C ARG A 283 9.42 -4.00 13.91
N MET A 284 9.62 -3.20 12.88
CA MET A 284 8.56 -2.80 11.95
C MET A 284 9.13 -2.44 10.58
N PRO A 285 8.36 -2.55 9.48
CA PRO A 285 8.84 -2.21 8.16
C PRO A 285 9.24 -0.73 8.06
N ALA A 286 10.33 -0.49 7.32
CA ALA A 286 10.78 0.86 7.08
C ALA A 286 9.99 1.47 5.90
N LEU A 287 9.30 2.58 6.13
CA LEU A 287 8.52 3.28 5.11
C LEU A 287 9.47 3.95 4.12
N VAL A 288 9.31 3.67 2.82
CA VAL A 288 10.00 4.39 1.73
C VAL A 288 9.11 5.52 1.30
N HIS A 289 9.62 6.73 1.45
CA HIS A 289 9.01 7.86 0.82
C HIS A 289 9.73 8.25 -0.47
N ASP A 290 8.91 8.32 -1.49
CA ASP A 290 9.22 8.86 -2.79
C ASP A 290 7.97 9.55 -3.36
N PHE A 291 8.10 10.01 -4.60
CA PHE A 291 7.02 10.69 -5.31
C PHE A 291 5.75 9.85 -5.51
N LYS A 292 5.79 8.52 -5.32
CA LYS A 292 4.66 7.61 -5.55
C LYS A 292 3.98 7.15 -4.27
N LEU A 293 4.61 7.27 -3.10
CA LEU A 293 4.09 6.74 -1.83
C LEU A 293 2.63 7.12 -1.56
N GLU A 294 2.27 8.41 -1.69
CA GLU A 294 0.90 8.87 -1.43
C GLU A 294 -0.12 8.19 -2.35
N THR A 295 0.22 8.05 -3.64
CA THR A 295 -0.62 7.37 -4.63
C THR A 295 -0.76 5.88 -4.31
N VAL A 296 0.35 5.21 -3.99
CA VAL A 296 0.36 3.79 -3.64
C VAL A 296 -0.52 3.51 -2.42
N VAL A 297 -0.24 4.21 -1.32
CA VAL A 297 -0.95 4.01 -0.05
C VAL A 297 -2.43 4.34 -0.22
N GLY A 298 -2.75 5.47 -0.85
CA GLY A 298 -4.15 5.85 -1.09
C GLY A 298 -4.95 4.78 -1.85
N ASN A 299 -4.35 4.18 -2.89
CA ASN A 299 -5.02 3.14 -3.67
C ASN A 299 -5.07 1.77 -2.96
N LEU A 300 -4.07 1.42 -2.15
CA LEU A 300 -4.14 0.22 -1.29
C LEU A 300 -5.21 0.34 -0.21
N LEU A 301 -5.34 1.52 0.40
CA LEU A 301 -6.40 1.79 1.37
C LEU A 301 -7.79 1.74 0.70
N ALA A 302 -7.92 2.39 -0.46
CA ALA A 302 -9.15 2.31 -1.24
C ALA A 302 -9.54 0.87 -1.59
N TRP A 303 -8.55 0.04 -1.96
CA TRP A 303 -8.75 -1.38 -2.19
C TRP A 303 -9.33 -2.06 -0.94
N GLU A 304 -8.72 -1.91 0.24
CA GLU A 304 -9.21 -2.51 1.48
C GLU A 304 -10.59 -1.99 1.94
N TYR A 305 -10.91 -0.72 1.71
CA TYR A 305 -12.23 -0.17 2.03
C TYR A 305 -13.33 -0.68 1.10
N GLY A 306 -12.99 -0.99 -0.14
CA GLY A 306 -13.93 -1.54 -1.10
C GLY A 306 -14.20 -3.03 -0.93
N LEU A 307 -13.39 -3.74 -0.14
CA LEU A 307 -13.64 -5.14 0.23
C LEU A 307 -14.81 -5.25 1.24
N PRO A 308 -15.49 -6.42 1.29
CA PRO A 308 -16.48 -6.71 2.32
C PRO A 308 -16.01 -6.34 3.73
N LYS A 309 -16.93 -5.81 4.57
CA LYS A 309 -16.61 -5.34 5.93
C LYS A 309 -16.04 -6.41 6.87
N GLU A 310 -16.20 -7.68 6.51
CA GLU A 310 -15.72 -8.82 7.29
C GLU A 310 -14.23 -9.13 7.02
N ASP A 311 -13.67 -8.55 5.94
CA ASP A 311 -12.28 -8.75 5.57
C ASP A 311 -11.35 -7.90 6.44
N GLN A 312 -10.15 -8.45 6.69
CA GLN A 312 -9.12 -7.75 7.42
C GLN A 312 -8.57 -6.59 6.61
N ARG A 313 -8.19 -5.52 7.31
CA ARG A 313 -7.63 -4.28 6.72
C ARG A 313 -6.22 -4.02 7.23
N PRO A 314 -5.26 -4.92 6.95
CA PRO A 314 -3.90 -4.85 7.49
C PRO A 314 -3.16 -3.57 7.09
N VAL A 315 -3.28 -3.14 5.82
CA VAL A 315 -2.60 -1.92 5.33
C VAL A 315 -3.15 -0.69 6.04
N THR A 316 -4.48 -0.59 6.12
CA THR A 316 -5.16 0.47 6.86
C THR A 316 -4.71 0.53 8.31
N LEU A 317 -4.71 -0.60 9.00
CA LEU A 317 -4.39 -0.63 10.42
C LEU A 317 -2.91 -0.32 10.69
N TYR A 318 -2.01 -0.70 9.79
CA TYR A 318 -0.60 -0.31 9.88
C TYR A 318 -0.41 1.20 9.72
N PHE A 319 -1.08 1.84 8.75
CA PHE A 319 -0.96 3.28 8.59
C PHE A 319 -1.63 4.06 9.73
N GLN A 320 -2.68 3.51 10.33
CA GLN A 320 -3.23 4.02 11.59
C GLN A 320 -2.20 3.90 12.74
N PHE A 321 -1.51 2.76 12.86
CA PHE A 321 -0.43 2.60 13.84
C PHE A 321 0.70 3.62 13.62
N MET A 322 1.12 3.81 12.38
CA MET A 322 2.10 4.84 12.00
C MET A 322 1.63 6.24 12.40
N ASN A 323 0.34 6.53 12.23
CA ASN A 323 -0.24 7.80 12.66
C ASN A 323 -0.17 8.02 14.17
N GLU A 324 -0.41 6.97 14.97
CA GLU A 324 -0.29 7.05 16.42
C GLU A 324 1.17 7.18 16.89
N LEU A 325 2.10 6.49 16.22
CA LEU A 325 3.53 6.60 16.50
C LEU A 325 4.06 8.01 16.19
N VAL A 326 3.59 8.65 15.13
CA VAL A 326 4.01 10.00 14.74
C VAL A 326 3.15 11.02 15.49
N GLY A 327 3.54 11.42 16.70
CA GLY A 327 2.85 12.45 17.46
C GLY A 327 3.20 13.87 16.99
N ASP A 328 4.48 14.11 16.71
CA ASP A 328 5.02 15.40 16.29
C ASP A 328 6.19 15.25 15.29
N LEU A 329 6.78 16.38 14.86
CA LEU A 329 7.94 16.38 13.96
C LEU A 329 9.20 15.76 14.58
N GLY A 330 9.31 15.77 15.91
CA GLY A 330 10.40 15.13 16.63
C GLY A 330 10.33 13.60 16.53
N ASP A 331 9.13 13.04 16.55
CA ASP A 331 8.90 11.61 16.29
C ASP A 331 9.31 11.24 14.87
N VAL A 332 8.94 12.03 13.85
CA VAL A 332 9.35 11.80 12.45
C VAL A 332 10.87 11.77 12.33
N ARG A 333 11.55 12.81 12.84
CA ARG A 333 13.01 12.91 12.80
C ARG A 333 13.68 11.72 13.47
N MET A 334 13.16 11.30 14.62
CA MET A 334 13.69 10.16 15.35
C MET A 334 13.51 8.84 14.57
N MET A 335 12.37 8.64 13.93
CA MET A 335 12.12 7.46 13.10
C MET A 335 12.99 7.44 11.84
N GLU A 336 13.27 8.59 11.24
CA GLU A 336 14.24 8.74 10.14
C GLU A 336 15.67 8.40 10.60
N GLU A 337 16.12 8.94 11.73
CA GLU A 337 17.44 8.63 12.32
C GLU A 337 17.62 7.14 12.63
N LEU A 338 16.53 6.43 12.94
CA LEU A 338 16.52 4.98 13.18
C LEU A 338 16.31 4.15 11.89
N GLY A 339 16.17 4.79 10.73
CA GLY A 339 15.98 4.14 9.44
C GLY A 339 14.61 3.48 9.25
N LEU A 340 13.62 3.84 10.06
CA LEU A 340 12.22 3.41 9.92
C LEU A 340 11.46 4.22 8.88
N ILE A 341 11.96 5.41 8.54
CA ILE A 341 11.50 6.21 7.41
C ILE A 341 12.73 6.50 6.56
N LYS A 342 12.66 6.17 5.27
CA LYS A 342 13.74 6.36 4.30
C LYS A 342 13.21 7.14 3.11
N GLY A 343 14.04 7.98 2.49
CA GLY A 343 13.64 8.69 1.28
C GLY A 343 14.45 9.96 1.04
N THR A 344 14.20 10.60 -0.10
CA THR A 344 14.85 11.85 -0.51
C THR A 344 13.95 13.04 -0.21
N TRP A 345 13.55 13.23 1.05
CA TRP A 345 12.75 14.40 1.42
C TRP A 345 13.63 15.65 1.53
N LYS A 346 13.03 16.80 1.22
CA LYS A 346 13.62 18.12 1.52
C LYS A 346 13.10 18.67 2.86
N ASN A 347 12.00 18.15 3.39
CA ASN A 347 11.32 18.67 4.58
C ASN A 347 10.59 17.58 5.38
N LEU A 348 10.81 17.54 6.71
CA LEU A 348 10.14 16.64 7.66
C LEU A 348 8.62 16.86 7.76
N GLN A 349 8.16 18.09 7.50
CA GLN A 349 6.73 18.43 7.58
C GLN A 349 5.91 17.63 6.57
N GLU A 350 6.42 17.41 5.38
CA GLU A 350 5.69 16.70 4.34
C GLU A 350 5.47 15.22 4.72
N VAL A 351 6.42 14.61 5.45
CA VAL A 351 6.29 13.24 6.01
C VAL A 351 5.19 13.19 7.04
N PHE A 352 5.22 14.15 7.97
CA PHE A 352 4.24 14.27 9.04
C PHE A 352 2.84 14.43 8.45
N ASP A 353 2.67 15.35 7.51
CA ASP A 353 1.39 15.63 6.86
C ASP A 353 0.89 14.42 6.07
N LEU A 354 1.77 13.67 5.40
CA LEU A 354 1.38 12.45 4.70
C LEU A 354 0.84 11.38 5.67
N VAL A 355 1.59 11.09 6.75
CA VAL A 355 1.17 10.10 7.76
C VAL A 355 -0.15 10.51 8.42
N LYS A 356 -0.30 11.80 8.76
CA LYS A 356 -1.51 12.34 9.39
C LYS A 356 -2.72 12.30 8.46
N ARG A 357 -2.57 12.69 7.19
CA ARG A 357 -3.64 12.64 6.18
C ARG A 357 -4.14 11.22 5.93
N THR A 358 -3.29 10.22 6.15
CA THR A 358 -3.63 8.81 5.94
C THR A 358 -4.67 8.31 6.95
N ASP A 359 -4.76 8.91 8.15
CA ASP A 359 -5.69 8.52 9.23
C ASP A 359 -6.97 9.35 9.31
N GLU A 360 -7.17 10.37 8.47
CA GLU A 360 -8.42 11.15 8.48
C GLU A 360 -9.68 10.31 8.16
N ARG A 361 -9.53 9.03 7.78
CA ARG A 361 -10.51 8.33 6.94
C ARG A 361 -10.87 6.86 7.25
N PRO A 362 -10.40 6.14 8.29
CA PRO A 362 -10.94 4.79 8.52
C PRO A 362 -12.35 4.82 9.12
N PRO A 363 -13.39 4.29 8.42
CA PRO A 363 -14.61 3.86 9.07
C PRO A 363 -14.24 2.74 10.05
N TYR A 364 -14.26 3.12 11.31
CA TYR A 364 -14.06 2.26 12.44
C TYR A 364 -15.18 1.20 12.52
N PRO A 365 -14.90 -0.08 12.86
CA PRO A 365 -13.60 -0.66 13.22
C PRO A 365 -12.84 -1.29 12.03
N CYS A 366 -11.50 -1.18 12.03
CA CYS A 366 -10.60 -1.94 11.16
C CYS A 366 -9.97 -3.10 11.96
N VAL A 367 -9.86 -4.29 11.37
CA VAL A 367 -9.41 -5.50 12.09
C VAL A 367 -8.16 -6.08 11.43
N TYR A 368 -7.11 -6.29 12.22
CA TYR A 368 -5.96 -7.11 11.85
C TYR A 368 -5.30 -7.66 13.12
N ALA A 369 -5.61 -8.92 13.47
CA ALA A 369 -5.27 -9.52 14.76
C ALA A 369 -3.78 -9.57 15.05
N ALA A 370 -2.96 -9.81 14.02
CA ALA A 370 -1.52 -9.90 14.16
C ALA A 370 -0.94 -8.58 14.68
N LEU A 371 -1.36 -7.44 14.13
CA LEU A 371 -0.91 -6.13 14.60
C LEU A 371 -1.56 -5.75 15.95
N ASP A 372 -2.86 -6.01 16.14
CA ASP A 372 -3.58 -5.84 17.43
C ASP A 372 -2.78 -6.46 18.60
N LYS A 373 -2.30 -7.69 18.40
CA LYS A 373 -1.54 -8.44 19.40
C LYS A 373 -0.22 -7.77 19.74
N GLU A 374 0.53 -7.33 18.74
CA GLU A 374 1.85 -6.73 18.96
C GLU A 374 1.75 -5.33 19.56
N VAL A 375 0.80 -4.51 19.09
CA VAL A 375 0.52 -3.18 19.67
C VAL A 375 0.13 -3.30 21.14
N ARG A 376 -0.71 -4.28 21.49
CA ARG A 376 -1.08 -4.54 22.88
C ARG A 376 0.12 -4.87 23.77
N LYS A 377 1.05 -5.72 23.29
CA LYS A 377 2.29 -6.03 24.05
C LYS A 377 3.15 -4.78 24.27
N VAL A 378 3.30 -3.93 23.25
CA VAL A 378 4.06 -2.67 23.35
C VAL A 378 3.45 -1.75 24.40
N ARG A 379 2.11 -1.64 24.40
CA ARG A 379 1.36 -0.84 25.37
C ARG A 379 1.51 -1.37 26.80
N GLU A 380 1.32 -2.68 27.00
CA GLU A 380 1.49 -3.31 28.31
C GLU A 380 2.91 -3.06 28.88
N TYR A 381 3.93 -3.14 28.03
CA TYR A 381 5.31 -2.80 28.40
C TYR A 381 5.46 -1.32 28.78
N HIS A 382 4.95 -0.41 27.95
CA HIS A 382 4.98 1.03 28.21
C HIS A 382 4.30 1.40 29.53
N ASP A 383 3.11 0.85 29.78
CA ASP A 383 2.32 1.14 30.97
C ASP A 383 2.99 0.61 32.23
N LYS A 384 3.58 -0.60 32.15
CA LYS A 384 4.37 -1.19 33.25
C LYS A 384 5.58 -0.33 33.59
N LYS A 385 6.32 0.16 32.57
CA LYS A 385 7.48 1.03 32.78
C LYS A 385 7.08 2.39 33.34
N THR A 386 6.00 2.99 32.84
CA THR A 386 5.50 4.28 33.32
C THR A 386 5.11 4.21 34.80
N LYS A 387 4.35 3.18 35.20
CA LYS A 387 3.99 2.94 36.62
C LYS A 387 5.22 2.78 37.51
N THR A 388 6.22 2.03 37.04
CA THR A 388 7.47 1.82 37.81
C THR A 388 8.21 3.14 38.04
N VAL A 389 8.28 4.00 37.00
CA VAL A 389 8.93 5.33 37.10
C VAL A 389 8.17 6.26 38.03
N GLU A 390 6.83 6.25 38.00
CA GLU A 390 5.99 7.05 38.91
C GLU A 390 6.17 6.60 40.37
N GLU A 391 6.13 5.30 40.64
CA GLU A 391 6.37 4.76 41.99
C GLU A 391 7.75 5.13 42.53
N ASP A 392 8.79 5.05 41.70
CA ASP A 392 10.15 5.40 42.10
C ASP A 392 10.29 6.91 42.36
N ARG A 393 9.62 7.74 41.55
CA ARG A 393 9.57 9.19 41.76
C ARG A 393 8.88 9.54 43.08
N ASP A 394 7.78 8.88 43.41
CA ASP A 394 7.05 9.13 44.64
C ASP A 394 7.80 8.60 45.87
N LYS A 395 8.45 7.44 45.78
CA LYS A 395 9.41 6.96 46.80
C LYS A 395 10.54 7.97 47.01
N LYS A 396 11.08 8.57 45.94
CA LYS A 396 12.14 9.59 46.03
C LYS A 396 11.64 10.89 46.67
N LYS A 397 10.44 11.36 46.31
CA LYS A 397 9.78 12.52 46.95
C LYS A 397 9.53 12.26 48.42
N MET A 398 9.00 11.10 48.80
CA MET A 398 8.81 10.67 50.19
C MET A 398 10.12 10.69 50.96
N ARG A 399 11.19 10.08 50.43
CA ARG A 399 12.52 10.11 51.06
C ARG A 399 13.06 11.54 51.22
N ALA A 400 12.86 12.40 50.23
CA ALA A 400 13.27 13.80 50.30
C ALA A 400 12.46 14.58 51.35
N PHE A 401 11.15 14.35 51.43
CA PHE A 401 10.27 14.92 52.45
C PHE A 401 10.71 14.53 53.86
N PHE A 402 10.94 13.23 54.10
CA PHE A 402 11.43 12.74 55.39
C PHE A 402 12.83 13.28 55.74
N LYS A 403 13.73 13.46 54.76
CA LYS A 403 15.04 14.10 54.98
C LYS A 403 14.91 15.58 55.36
N ARG A 404 13.97 16.32 54.77
CA ARG A 404 13.77 17.76 55.01
C ARG A 404 13.05 18.05 56.34
N HIS A 405 12.22 17.11 56.81
CA HIS A 405 11.42 17.25 58.04
C HIS A 405 11.97 16.44 59.22
N LYS A 406 13.23 15.97 59.17
CA LYS A 406 13.87 15.21 60.26
C LYS A 406 13.75 15.85 61.65
N PRO A 407 13.84 17.18 61.85
CA PRO A 407 13.68 17.76 63.20
C PRO A 407 12.21 17.73 63.68
N ALA A 408 11.24 17.85 62.78
CA ALA A 408 9.81 17.92 63.11
C ALA A 408 9.16 16.53 63.24
N ALA A 409 9.63 15.53 62.49
CA ALA A 409 9.11 14.16 62.56
C ALA A 409 9.46 13.46 63.89
N VAL A 410 10.61 13.80 64.51
CA VAL A 410 10.98 13.33 65.85
C VAL A 410 10.05 13.92 66.94
N LEU A 411 9.55 15.16 66.75
CA LEU A 411 8.61 15.82 67.67
C LEU A 411 7.15 15.34 67.50
N LEU A 412 6.76 14.91 66.30
CA LEU A 412 5.42 14.36 66.06
C LEU A 412 5.29 12.89 66.50
N LEU A 413 6.34 12.08 66.35
CA LEU A 413 6.33 10.68 66.83
C LEU A 413 6.38 10.59 68.36
N SER A 414 7.03 11.54 69.05
CA SER A 414 7.04 11.57 70.52
C SER A 414 5.70 11.98 71.12
N SER A 415 4.92 12.84 70.44
CA SER A 415 3.62 13.32 70.94
C SER A 415 2.48 12.30 70.76
N VAL A 416 2.46 11.52 69.66
CA VAL A 416 1.46 10.47 69.45
C VAL A 416 1.69 9.25 70.36
N ALA A 417 2.96 8.90 70.62
CA ALA A 417 3.30 7.86 71.60
C ALA A 417 2.93 8.28 73.03
N ALA A 418 3.19 9.55 73.42
CA ALA A 418 2.81 10.07 74.72
C ALA A 418 1.28 10.12 74.93
N ALA A 419 0.51 10.54 73.91
CA ALA A 419 -0.95 10.57 73.97
C ALA A 419 -1.56 9.17 74.10
N SER A 420 -0.99 8.16 73.44
CA SER A 420 -1.47 6.77 73.51
C SER A 420 -1.21 6.12 74.88
N VAL A 421 -0.09 6.45 75.54
CA VAL A 421 0.20 5.95 76.90
C VAL A 421 -0.74 6.59 77.93
N ILE A 422 -1.05 7.87 77.80
CA ILE A 422 -1.99 8.57 78.69
C ILE A 422 -3.42 8.01 78.53
N ALA A 423 -3.87 7.76 77.30
CA ALA A 423 -5.17 7.16 77.03
C ALA A 423 -5.30 5.74 77.60
N ALA A 424 -4.26 4.89 77.45
CA ALA A 424 -4.23 3.56 78.02
C ALA A 424 -4.23 3.57 79.56
N PHE A 425 -3.55 4.53 80.18
CA PHE A 425 -3.52 4.68 81.64
C PHE A 425 -4.87 5.15 82.21
N ILE A 426 -5.55 6.09 81.52
CA ILE A 426 -6.88 6.56 81.90
C ILE A 426 -7.93 5.44 81.76
N TYR A 427 -7.87 4.66 80.68
CA TYR A 427 -8.79 3.55 80.46
C TYR A 427 -8.62 2.45 81.52
N LYS A 428 -7.37 2.10 81.87
CA LYS A 428 -7.06 1.08 82.89
C LYS A 428 -7.46 1.52 84.32
N ARG A 429 -7.46 2.82 84.61
CA ARG A 429 -7.89 3.36 85.92
C ARG A 429 -9.42 3.39 86.06
N LYS A 430 -10.17 3.54 84.96
CA LYS A 430 -11.64 3.55 84.94
C LYS A 430 -12.22 2.14 85.11
N SER A 431 -11.55 1.11 84.59
CA SER A 431 -11.94 -0.31 84.72
C SER A 431 -11.77 -0.90 86.13
N ARG A 432 -11.08 -0.24 87.06
CA ARG A 432 -10.86 -0.72 88.44
C ARG A 432 -11.85 -0.14 89.48
N LYS A 433 -12.83 0.64 89.04
CA LYS A 433 -13.87 1.24 89.90
C LYS A 433 -15.31 0.88 89.46
N GLY A 434 -15.46 -0.18 88.67
CA GLY A 434 -16.76 -0.75 88.29
C GLY A 434 -17.02 -2.01 89.08
#